data_AF-A0A945MC70-F1
#
_entry.id   AF-A0A945MC70-F1
#
_cell.length_a   1.000
_cell.length_b   1.000
_cell.length_c   1.000
_cell.angle_alpha   90.00
_cell.angle_beta   90.00
_cell.angle_gamma   90.00
#
_symmetry.space_group_name_H-M   'P 1'
#
loop_
_entity.id
_entity.type
_entity.pdbx_description
1 polymer ?
#
loop_
_entity_poly.entity_id
_entity_poly.type
_entity_poly.pdbx_seq_one_letter_code
_entity_poly.pdbx_strand_id
1 'polypeptide(L)'
;AAVPFGLAALALSWFSVPRDEARSERRLDWTGFATLGIAIGALMLMLSRGNRLDWFESTEIIAAGTVAALALYVFLAHTATSARPFVPLALFADRNFAIALLLIFVFGGYNYLPLFVLPLVLTEVAGYSLPLIGVLLGCRTFGVLIGILCIFRIADRADPRLLILVGFVALILPQWLMAQWGTDVTPGNVVWAMVIQGFGSGIPYVGISALALATLPAELRVQGVSLLYLVYNLGVAIGAALLFNLLAQDLQASHELLSQLVSPLNEVFRQSVPKRLLDLNNPDHLASLSAEIGRQSIMLAFNSAFLLTVAVGVAALPLILLARVRRGR
;
A
#
# COMPACT_ATOMS: atom_id res chain seq x y z
N ALA A 1 -14.55 -9.58 16.35
CA ALA A 1 -15.69 -8.70 15.98
C ALA A 1 -16.30 -9.01 14.59
N ALA A 2 -15.57 -9.55 13.60
CA ALA A 2 -16.09 -9.74 12.24
C ALA A 2 -16.90 -11.03 11.98
N VAL A 3 -16.80 -12.03 12.87
CA VAL A 3 -17.48 -13.35 12.72
C VAL A 3 -19.01 -13.24 12.61
N PRO A 4 -19.72 -12.42 13.41
CA PRO A 4 -21.18 -12.31 13.32
C PRO A 4 -21.64 -11.71 11.98
N PHE A 5 -20.90 -10.72 11.46
CA PHE A 5 -21.19 -10.07 10.19
C PHE A 5 -20.92 -11.01 9.00
N GLY A 6 -19.88 -11.84 9.08
CA GLY A 6 -19.62 -12.88 8.08
C GLY A 6 -20.72 -13.94 8.02
N LEU A 7 -21.24 -14.38 9.17
CA LEU A 7 -22.37 -15.31 9.23
C LEU A 7 -23.67 -14.69 8.71
N ALA A 8 -23.94 -13.42 9.03
CA ALA A 8 -25.10 -12.70 8.52
C ALA A 8 -25.05 -12.52 6.99
N ALA A 9 -23.87 -12.19 6.44
CA ALA A 9 -23.68 -12.09 4.99
C ALA A 9 -23.83 -13.45 4.28
N LEU A 10 -23.34 -14.54 4.88
CA LEU A 10 -23.55 -15.90 4.38
C LEU A 10 -25.03 -16.28 4.37
N ALA A 11 -25.76 -15.98 5.45
CA ALA A 11 -27.19 -16.23 5.52
C ALA A 11 -27.94 -15.42 4.45
N LEU A 12 -27.65 -14.12 4.32
CA LEU A 12 -28.28 -13.27 3.29
C LEU A 12 -27.98 -13.78 1.87
N SER A 13 -26.73 -14.16 1.59
CA SER A 13 -26.34 -14.72 0.30
C SER A 13 -27.07 -16.04 0.02
N TRP A 14 -27.28 -16.88 1.03
CA TRP A 14 -27.97 -18.15 0.88
C TRP A 14 -29.45 -17.98 0.54
N PHE A 15 -30.10 -16.94 1.11
CA PHE A 15 -31.53 -16.69 0.91
C PHE A 15 -31.85 -15.79 -0.29
N SER A 16 -30.96 -14.86 -0.67
CA SER A 16 -31.27 -13.83 -1.67
C SER A 16 -30.67 -14.09 -3.06
N VAL A 17 -29.69 -14.98 -3.22
CA VAL A 17 -29.07 -15.25 -4.53
C VAL A 17 -29.87 -16.33 -5.25
N PRO A 18 -30.54 -16.04 -6.39
CA PRO A 18 -31.17 -17.05 -7.22
C PRO A 18 -30.14 -18.10 -7.62
N ARG A 19 -30.48 -19.38 -7.51
CA ARG A 19 -29.60 -20.46 -7.98
C ARG A 19 -29.48 -20.34 -9.50
N ASP A 20 -28.35 -19.85 -9.99
CA ASP A 20 -28.05 -19.88 -11.42
C ASP A 20 -28.07 -21.33 -11.92
N GLU A 21 -28.99 -21.62 -12.84
CA GLU A 21 -29.20 -22.96 -13.43
C GLU A 21 -28.10 -23.34 -14.45
N ALA A 22 -27.19 -22.43 -14.79
CA ALA A 22 -26.07 -22.70 -15.68
C ALA A 22 -24.81 -23.12 -14.90
N ARG A 23 -24.86 -24.28 -14.24
CA ARG A 23 -23.63 -24.98 -13.81
C ARG A 23 -22.88 -25.48 -15.05
N SER A 24 -22.14 -24.59 -15.69
CA SER A 24 -20.95 -25.03 -16.40
C SER A 24 -20.05 -25.68 -15.36
N GLU A 25 -19.75 -26.97 -15.51
CA GLU A 25 -18.73 -27.70 -14.75
C GLU A 25 -17.35 -27.07 -15.00
N ARG A 26 -17.14 -25.85 -14.52
CA ARG A 26 -15.83 -25.20 -14.54
C ARG A 26 -15.03 -25.83 -13.42
N ARG A 27 -14.37 -26.94 -13.75
CA ARG A 27 -13.32 -27.51 -12.91
C ARG A 27 -12.26 -26.45 -12.69
N LEU A 28 -12.03 -26.10 -11.43
CA LEU A 28 -10.97 -25.17 -11.04
C LEU A 28 -9.63 -25.75 -11.45
N ASP A 29 -8.79 -24.93 -12.08
CA ASP A 29 -7.41 -25.26 -12.37
C ASP A 29 -6.59 -25.22 -11.08
N TRP A 30 -6.60 -26.34 -10.35
CA TRP A 30 -5.91 -26.50 -9.07
C TRP A 30 -4.40 -26.30 -9.20
N THR A 31 -3.80 -26.74 -10.31
CA THR A 31 -2.37 -26.60 -10.55
C THR A 31 -2.00 -25.13 -10.72
N GLY A 32 -2.74 -24.39 -11.56
CA GLY A 32 -2.54 -22.95 -11.72
C GLY A 32 -2.79 -22.18 -10.43
N PHE A 33 -3.83 -22.53 -9.68
CA PHE A 33 -4.14 -21.91 -8.38
C PHE A 33 -3.04 -22.15 -7.34
N ALA A 34 -2.61 -23.40 -7.17
CA ALA A 34 -1.60 -23.77 -6.17
C ALA A 34 -0.24 -23.16 -6.49
N THR A 35 0.20 -23.23 -7.75
CA THR A 35 1.49 -22.68 -8.19
C THR A 35 1.53 -21.16 -8.05
N LEU A 36 0.45 -20.46 -8.40
CA LEU A 36 0.36 -19.01 -8.19
C LEU A 36 0.35 -18.64 -6.70
N GLY A 37 -0.39 -19.38 -5.88
CA GLY A 37 -0.44 -19.17 -4.43
C GLY A 37 0.93 -19.38 -3.77
N ILE A 38 1.65 -20.44 -4.15
CA ILE A 38 3.02 -20.70 -3.68
C ILE A 38 3.97 -19.59 -4.14
N ALA A 39 3.89 -19.18 -5.41
CA ALA A 39 4.73 -18.12 -5.95
C ALA A 39 4.57 -16.81 -5.18
N ILE A 40 3.32 -16.36 -4.99
CA ILE A 40 3.01 -15.14 -4.25
C ILE A 40 3.40 -15.27 -2.78
N GLY A 41 3.08 -16.38 -2.12
CA GLY A 41 3.40 -16.60 -0.71
C GLY A 41 4.90 -16.61 -0.43
N ALA A 42 5.67 -17.31 -1.27
CA ALA A 42 7.13 -17.36 -1.16
C ALA A 42 7.77 -16.00 -1.47
N LEU A 43 7.26 -15.27 -2.47
CA LEU A 43 7.71 -13.91 -2.77
C LEU A 43 7.42 -12.95 -1.61
N MET A 44 6.23 -13.02 -1.00
CA MET A 44 5.90 -12.23 0.18
C MET A 44 6.77 -12.58 1.38
N LEU A 45 7.11 -13.84 1.58
CA LEU A 45 8.03 -14.26 2.65
C LEU A 45 9.43 -13.66 2.45
N MET A 46 9.97 -13.77 1.23
CA MET A 46 11.24 -13.16 0.85
C MET A 46 11.24 -11.64 1.11
N LEU A 47 10.20 -10.93 0.66
CA LEU A 47 10.13 -9.48 0.82
C LEU A 47 9.93 -9.03 2.27
N SER A 48 9.09 -9.74 3.04
CA SER A 48 8.79 -9.38 4.43
C SER A 48 9.94 -9.66 5.40
N ARG A 49 10.77 -10.67 5.12
CA ARG A 49 11.91 -11.05 5.98
C ARG A 49 13.26 -10.62 5.43
N GLY A 50 13.32 -10.12 4.19
CA GLY A 50 14.56 -9.78 3.50
C GLY A 50 15.46 -8.86 4.33
N ASN A 51 14.94 -7.75 4.85
CA ASN A 51 15.73 -6.83 5.68
C ASN A 51 16.24 -7.50 6.98
N ARG A 52 15.40 -8.28 7.66
CA ARG A 52 15.74 -8.90 8.95
C ARG A 52 16.76 -10.03 8.85
N LEU A 53 16.88 -10.63 7.66
CA LEU A 53 17.74 -11.78 7.39
C LEU A 53 18.87 -11.42 6.41
N ASP A 54 19.25 -10.14 6.32
CA ASP A 54 20.35 -9.66 5.47
C ASP A 54 20.23 -10.10 3.99
N TRP A 55 18.98 -10.18 3.52
CA TRP A 55 18.60 -10.49 2.15
C TRP A 55 19.28 -11.76 1.61
N PHE A 56 20.21 -11.63 0.65
CA PHE A 56 20.83 -12.74 -0.04
C PHE A 56 21.91 -13.45 0.78
N GLU A 57 22.25 -12.96 1.97
CA GLU A 57 23.12 -13.69 2.89
C GLU A 57 22.39 -14.82 3.61
N SER A 58 21.06 -14.75 3.71
CA SER A 58 20.26 -15.79 4.33
C SER A 58 19.81 -16.87 3.36
N THR A 59 20.13 -18.11 3.71
CA THR A 59 19.66 -19.31 3.02
C THR A 59 18.12 -19.39 2.99
N GLU A 60 17.42 -18.86 4.01
CA GLU A 60 15.95 -18.83 4.04
C GLU A 60 15.39 -17.95 2.93
N ILE A 61 15.98 -16.77 2.72
CA ILE A 61 15.56 -15.80 1.69
C ILE A 61 15.89 -16.33 0.30
N ILE A 62 17.08 -16.91 0.10
CA ILE A 62 17.45 -17.55 -1.17
C ILE A 62 16.50 -18.70 -1.48
N ALA A 63 16.17 -19.55 -0.50
CA ALA A 63 15.24 -20.65 -0.68
C ALA A 63 13.83 -20.14 -1.03
N ALA A 64 13.33 -19.12 -0.31
CA ALA A 64 12.04 -18.50 -0.60
C ALA A 64 12.00 -17.87 -1.99
N GLY A 65 13.04 -17.13 -2.40
CA GLY A 65 13.17 -16.56 -3.73
C GLY A 65 13.24 -17.63 -4.83
N THR A 66 13.94 -18.73 -4.57
CA THR A 66 14.04 -19.86 -5.50
C THR A 66 12.69 -20.56 -5.66
N VAL A 67 11.98 -20.82 -4.56
CA VAL A 67 10.63 -21.40 -4.58
C VAL A 67 9.66 -20.46 -5.29
N ALA A 68 9.73 -19.15 -5.05
CA ALA A 68 8.91 -18.16 -5.73
C ALA A 68 9.17 -18.16 -7.25
N ALA A 69 10.44 -18.17 -7.67
CA ALA A 69 10.83 -18.19 -9.08
C ALA A 69 10.40 -19.48 -9.77
N LEU A 70 10.62 -20.64 -9.14
CA LEU A 70 10.20 -21.93 -9.69
C LEU A 70 8.69 -22.06 -9.77
N ALA A 71 7.95 -21.68 -8.72
CA ALA A 71 6.49 -21.74 -8.72
C ALA A 71 5.88 -20.76 -9.74
N LEU A 72 6.47 -19.58 -9.91
CA LEU A 72 6.08 -18.61 -10.94
C LEU A 72 6.37 -19.17 -12.35
N TYR A 73 7.53 -19.79 -12.56
CA TYR A 73 7.87 -20.44 -13.82
C TYR A 73 6.87 -21.56 -14.16
N VAL A 74 6.56 -22.44 -13.22
CA VAL A 74 5.56 -23.50 -13.40
C VAL A 74 4.18 -22.90 -13.67
N PHE A 75 3.78 -21.84 -12.97
CA PHE A 75 2.53 -21.13 -13.23
C PHE A 75 2.46 -20.57 -14.65
N LEU A 76 3.51 -19.89 -15.11
CA LEU A 76 3.57 -19.32 -16.46
C LEU A 76 3.55 -20.42 -17.53
N ALA A 77 4.34 -21.48 -17.35
CA ALA A 77 4.36 -22.62 -18.26
C ALA A 77 2.99 -23.29 -18.33
N HIS A 78 2.39 -23.60 -17.18
CA HIS A 78 1.07 -24.22 -17.09
C HIS A 78 -0.03 -23.34 -17.69
N THR A 79 0.02 -22.03 -17.45
CA THR A 79 -0.93 -21.06 -18.01
C THR A 79 -0.82 -20.98 -19.53
N ALA A 80 0.38 -21.13 -20.09
CA ALA A 80 0.62 -21.13 -21.53
C ALA A 80 0.23 -22.47 -22.21
N THR A 81 0.36 -23.60 -21.52
CA THR A 81 0.06 -24.93 -22.08
C THR A 81 -1.35 -25.43 -21.80
N SER A 82 -2.02 -24.92 -20.78
CA SER A 82 -3.35 -25.39 -20.36
C SER A 82 -4.44 -24.91 -21.32
N ALA A 83 -5.37 -25.80 -21.66
CA ALA A 83 -6.55 -25.47 -22.46
C ALA A 83 -7.55 -24.56 -21.73
N ARG A 84 -7.53 -24.56 -20.39
CA ARG A 84 -8.42 -23.77 -19.51
C ARG A 84 -7.64 -23.28 -18.29
N PRO A 85 -6.72 -22.31 -18.45
CA PRO A 85 -5.89 -21.83 -17.35
C PRO A 85 -6.72 -21.07 -16.31
N PHE A 86 -6.23 -21.05 -15.06
CA PHE A 86 -6.82 -20.24 -13.99
C PHE A 86 -6.91 -18.76 -14.36
N VAL A 87 -5.86 -18.22 -15.01
CA VAL A 87 -5.83 -16.85 -15.55
C VAL A 87 -5.74 -16.92 -17.08
N PRO A 88 -6.81 -16.58 -17.83
CA PRO A 88 -6.75 -16.57 -19.28
C PRO A 88 -5.81 -15.49 -19.81
N LEU A 89 -4.86 -15.90 -20.67
CA LEU A 89 -3.93 -14.99 -21.35
C LEU A 89 -4.64 -13.93 -22.21
N ALA A 90 -5.86 -14.23 -22.67
CA ALA A 90 -6.71 -13.31 -23.42
C ALA A 90 -7.02 -12.02 -22.65
N LEU A 91 -6.97 -12.04 -21.30
CA LEU A 91 -7.13 -10.84 -20.48
C LEU A 91 -6.01 -9.81 -20.75
N PHE A 92 -4.77 -10.27 -20.91
CA PHE A 92 -3.61 -9.41 -21.12
C PHE A 92 -3.50 -8.86 -22.55
N ALA A 93 -4.23 -9.43 -23.50
CA ALA A 93 -4.32 -8.91 -24.86
C ALA A 93 -5.09 -7.57 -24.90
N ASP A 94 -5.96 -7.31 -23.91
CA ASP A 94 -6.65 -6.03 -23.79
C ASP A 94 -5.74 -4.97 -23.14
N ARG A 95 -5.44 -3.92 -23.90
CA ARG A 95 -4.57 -2.82 -23.47
C ARG A 95 -5.11 -2.07 -22.26
N ASN A 96 -6.42 -1.84 -22.16
CA ASN A 96 -6.99 -1.13 -21.02
C ASN A 96 -6.92 -1.97 -19.76
N PHE A 97 -7.15 -3.28 -19.88
CA PHE A 97 -7.00 -4.21 -18.79
C PHE A 97 -5.56 -4.28 -18.28
N ALA A 98 -4.56 -4.38 -19.18
CA ALA A 98 -3.16 -4.36 -18.79
C ALA A 98 -2.74 -3.06 -18.07
N ILE A 99 -3.21 -1.91 -18.56
CA ILE A 99 -2.96 -0.61 -17.90
C ILE A 99 -3.67 -0.54 -16.55
N ALA A 100 -4.90 -1.04 -16.46
CA ALA A 100 -5.64 -1.10 -15.21
C ALA A 100 -4.95 -2.01 -14.17
N LEU A 101 -4.35 -3.13 -14.59
CA LEU A 101 -3.55 -3.98 -13.70
C LEU A 101 -2.33 -3.23 -13.15
N LEU A 102 -1.62 -2.44 -13.98
CA LEU A 102 -0.51 -1.62 -13.51
C LEU A 102 -0.98 -0.54 -12.52
N LEU A 103 -2.07 0.16 -12.86
CA LEU A 103 -2.63 1.20 -11.99
C LEU A 103 -3.14 0.63 -10.66
N ILE A 104 -3.81 -0.53 -10.66
CA ILE A 104 -4.31 -1.14 -9.43
C ILE A 104 -3.18 -1.69 -8.56
N PHE A 105 -2.10 -2.18 -9.18
CA PHE A 105 -0.89 -2.60 -8.48
C PHE A 105 -0.26 -1.42 -7.74
N VAL A 106 -0.02 -0.31 -8.45
CA VAL A 106 0.54 0.91 -7.85
C VAL A 106 -0.38 1.46 -6.77
N PHE A 107 -1.68 1.56 -7.05
CA PHE A 107 -2.69 2.01 -6.09
C PHE A 107 -2.68 1.18 -4.81
N GLY A 108 -2.66 -0.16 -4.92
CA GLY A 108 -2.52 -1.05 -3.76
C GLY A 108 -1.24 -0.77 -2.98
N GLY A 109 -0.12 -0.60 -3.69
CA GLY A 109 1.20 -0.43 -3.09
C GLY A 109 1.45 0.86 -2.31
N TYR A 110 0.58 1.87 -2.37
CA TYR A 110 0.75 3.06 -1.52
C TYR A 110 -0.47 3.45 -0.70
N ASN A 111 -1.69 3.00 -1.05
CA ASN A 111 -2.92 3.43 -0.39
C ASN A 111 -2.99 3.12 1.12
N TYR A 112 -2.34 2.03 1.56
CA TYR A 112 -2.34 1.59 2.96
C TYR A 112 -1.03 1.81 3.71
N LEU A 113 0.03 2.21 3.02
CA LEU A 113 1.33 2.48 3.60
C LEU A 113 1.27 3.43 4.81
N PRO A 114 0.48 4.51 4.77
CA PRO A 114 0.32 5.39 5.92
C PRO A 114 -0.23 4.71 7.18
N LEU A 115 -1.07 3.68 7.05
CA LEU A 115 -1.63 2.96 8.21
C LEU A 115 -0.61 2.07 8.91
N PHE A 116 0.48 1.71 8.23
CA PHE A 116 1.54 0.89 8.80
C PHE A 116 2.58 1.73 9.55
N VAL A 117 2.93 2.91 9.03
CA VAL A 117 4.02 3.73 9.59
C VAL A 117 3.51 4.78 10.58
N LEU A 118 2.32 5.35 10.35
CA LEU A 118 1.79 6.40 11.21
C LEU A 118 1.64 6.00 12.70
N PRO A 119 1.22 4.77 13.06
CA PRO A 119 1.16 4.36 14.47
C PRO A 119 2.51 4.49 15.18
N LEU A 120 3.62 4.16 14.49
CA LEU A 120 4.97 4.27 15.03
C LEU A 120 5.30 5.73 15.39
N VAL A 121 5.03 6.67 14.48
CA VAL A 121 5.30 8.10 14.73
C VAL A 121 4.41 8.67 15.82
N LEU A 122 3.13 8.33 15.84
CA LEU A 122 2.23 8.83 16.87
C LEU A 122 2.57 8.29 18.26
N THR A 123 3.13 7.09 18.34
CA THR A 123 3.56 6.49 19.62
C THR A 123 4.92 7.01 20.04
N GLU A 124 5.95 6.86 19.20
CA GLU A 124 7.36 7.11 19.56
C GLU A 124 7.76 8.58 19.46
N VAL A 125 7.13 9.36 18.57
CA VAL A 125 7.48 10.78 18.36
C VAL A 125 6.50 11.72 19.05
N ALA A 126 5.20 11.51 18.85
CA ALA A 126 4.16 12.38 19.42
C ALA A 126 3.74 11.96 20.85
N GLY A 127 4.10 10.76 21.32
CA GLY A 127 3.78 10.28 22.66
C GLY A 127 2.29 10.07 22.92
N TYR A 128 1.49 9.81 21.88
CA TYR A 128 0.05 9.62 22.00
C TYR A 128 -0.30 8.23 22.53
N SER A 129 -1.38 8.18 23.31
CA SER A 129 -1.89 6.93 23.86
C SER A 129 -2.48 6.05 22.75
N LEU A 130 -2.34 4.72 22.87
CA LEU A 130 -2.88 3.76 21.90
C LEU A 130 -4.38 3.96 21.60
N PRO A 131 -5.26 4.24 22.58
CA PRO A 131 -6.67 4.51 22.30
C PRO A 131 -6.88 5.73 21.40
N LEU A 132 -6.11 6.81 21.61
CA LEU A 132 -6.19 8.02 20.79
C LEU A 132 -5.73 7.74 19.35
N ILE A 133 -4.63 6.99 19.18
CA ILE A 133 -4.14 6.56 17.86
C ILE A 133 -5.22 5.79 17.10
N GLY A 134 -5.91 4.86 17.78
CA GLY A 134 -7.03 4.13 17.19
C GLY A 134 -8.16 5.02 16.68
N VAL A 135 -8.53 6.06 17.45
CA VAL A 135 -9.54 7.04 17.03
C VAL A 135 -9.06 7.86 15.83
N LEU A 136 -7.82 8.35 15.87
CA LEU A 136 -7.22 9.16 14.80
C LEU A 136 -7.15 8.40 13.46
N LEU A 137 -6.70 7.14 13.49
CA LEU A 137 -6.69 6.28 12.31
C LEU A 137 -8.11 5.94 11.85
N GLY A 138 -9.04 5.77 12.80
CA GLY A 138 -10.47 5.56 12.53
C GLY A 138 -11.12 6.70 11.74
N CYS A 139 -10.63 7.95 11.88
CA CYS A 139 -11.11 9.10 11.12
C CYS A 139 -11.04 8.90 9.60
N ARG A 140 -10.13 8.04 9.12
CA ARG A 140 -10.03 7.66 7.71
C ARG A 140 -11.35 7.12 7.17
N THR A 141 -12.10 6.36 7.97
CA THR A 141 -13.37 5.74 7.55
C THR A 141 -14.43 6.77 7.20
N PHE A 142 -14.45 7.91 7.90
CA PHE A 142 -15.36 9.02 7.56
C PHE A 142 -15.01 9.61 6.18
N GLY A 143 -13.72 9.79 5.89
CA GLY A 143 -13.26 10.19 4.57
C GLY A 143 -13.70 9.22 3.47
N VAL A 144 -13.51 7.91 3.70
CA VAL A 144 -13.94 6.85 2.77
C VAL A 144 -15.44 6.92 2.50
N LEU A 145 -16.26 7.08 3.54
CA LEU A 145 -17.71 7.19 3.41
C LEU A 145 -18.10 8.39 2.53
N ILE A 146 -17.50 9.55 2.76
CA ILE A 146 -17.73 10.76 1.95
C ILE A 146 -17.33 10.50 0.49
N GLY A 147 -16.16 9.91 0.26
CA GLY A 147 -15.67 9.57 -1.07
C GLY A 147 -16.66 8.68 -1.83
N ILE A 148 -17.08 7.57 -1.19
CA ILE A 148 -18.05 6.63 -1.77
C ILE A 148 -19.37 7.33 -2.14
N LEU A 149 -19.92 8.17 -1.26
CA LEU A 149 -21.16 8.91 -1.52
C LEU A 149 -21.03 9.88 -2.70
N CYS A 150 -19.87 10.53 -2.85
CA CYS A 150 -19.58 11.39 -4.00
C CYS A 150 -19.49 10.59 -5.30
N ILE A 151 -18.77 9.47 -5.28
CA ILE A 151 -18.61 8.59 -6.44
C ILE A 151 -19.93 8.01 -6.91
N PHE A 152 -20.81 7.55 -6.01
CA PHE A 152 -22.11 6.99 -6.41
C PHE A 152 -22.96 7.95 -7.25
N ARG A 153 -22.79 9.27 -7.11
CA ARG A 153 -23.51 10.26 -7.92
C ARG A 153 -22.86 10.56 -9.26
N ILE A 154 -21.56 10.31 -9.39
CA ILE A 154 -20.73 10.80 -10.49
C ILE A 154 -20.25 9.63 -11.38
N ALA A 155 -20.16 8.42 -10.85
CA ALA A 155 -19.59 7.24 -11.49
C ALA A 155 -20.24 6.92 -12.84
N ASP A 156 -21.57 7.00 -12.94
CA ASP A 156 -22.30 6.65 -14.16
C ASP A 156 -22.07 7.65 -15.31
N ARG A 157 -21.59 8.87 -15.00
CA ARG A 157 -21.46 9.96 -15.97
C ARG A 157 -20.03 10.42 -16.22
N ALA A 158 -19.09 10.04 -15.36
CA ALA A 158 -17.70 10.49 -15.45
C ALA A 158 -16.84 9.55 -16.30
N ASP A 159 -15.90 10.14 -17.04
CA ASP A 159 -14.84 9.38 -17.71
C ASP A 159 -14.00 8.65 -16.64
N PRO A 160 -13.81 7.33 -16.74
CA PRO A 160 -12.98 6.56 -15.81
C PRO A 160 -11.59 7.15 -15.61
N ARG A 161 -10.97 7.75 -16.64
CA ARG A 161 -9.66 8.38 -16.52
C ARG A 161 -9.66 9.59 -15.59
N LEU A 162 -10.73 10.38 -15.60
CA LEU A 162 -10.87 11.54 -14.72
C LEU A 162 -11.03 11.09 -13.27
N LEU A 163 -11.80 10.02 -13.04
CA LEU A 163 -11.92 9.43 -11.70
C LEU A 163 -10.56 8.95 -11.18
N ILE A 164 -9.78 8.25 -12.02
CA ILE A 164 -8.44 7.80 -11.64
C ILE A 164 -7.54 9.00 -11.32
N LEU A 165 -7.51 10.02 -12.19
CA LEU A 165 -6.68 11.21 -12.00
C LEU A 165 -7.01 11.94 -10.69
N VAL A 166 -8.29 12.26 -10.48
CA VAL A 166 -8.75 12.96 -9.27
C VAL A 166 -8.47 12.12 -8.02
N GLY A 167 -8.69 10.81 -8.10
CA GLY A 167 -8.42 9.90 -6.98
C GLY A 167 -6.94 9.84 -6.60
N PHE A 168 -6.04 9.70 -7.58
CA PHE A 168 -4.61 9.71 -7.32
C PHE A 168 -4.14 11.05 -6.75
N VAL A 169 -4.60 12.18 -7.29
CA VAL A 169 -4.27 13.51 -6.75
C VAL A 169 -4.77 13.67 -5.31
N ALA A 170 -6.00 13.24 -5.02
CA ALA A 170 -6.58 13.27 -3.68
C ALA A 170 -5.83 12.38 -2.68
N LEU A 171 -5.12 11.36 -3.15
CA LEU A 171 -4.28 10.51 -2.31
C LEU A 171 -2.86 11.05 -2.14
N ILE A 172 -2.28 11.66 -3.18
CA ILE A 172 -0.94 12.26 -3.14
C ILE A 172 -0.90 13.44 -2.16
N LEU A 173 -1.93 14.28 -2.15
CA LEU A 173 -1.98 15.48 -1.31
C LEU A 173 -1.75 15.20 0.20
N PRO A 174 -2.51 14.32 0.87
CA PRO A 174 -2.30 14.04 2.28
C PRO A 174 -0.93 13.41 2.55
N GLN A 175 -0.38 12.64 1.62
CA GLN A 175 0.96 12.07 1.77
C GLN A 175 2.03 13.15 1.75
N TRP A 176 1.90 14.12 0.83
CA TRP A 176 2.79 15.27 0.76
C TRP A 176 2.68 16.18 1.99
N LEU A 177 1.47 16.36 2.54
CA LEU A 177 1.27 17.10 3.79
C LEU A 177 1.91 16.38 4.98
N MET A 178 1.79 15.05 5.05
CA MET A 178 2.40 14.25 6.11
C MET A 178 3.93 14.26 6.04
N ALA A 179 4.51 14.28 4.83
CA ALA A 179 5.96 14.39 4.64
C ALA A 179 6.57 15.70 5.16
N GLN A 180 5.75 16.71 5.46
CA GLN A 180 6.20 18.01 5.99
C GLN A 180 6.05 18.10 7.51
N TRP A 181 5.61 17.03 8.16
CA TRP A 181 5.42 17.06 9.60
C TRP A 181 6.77 17.12 10.33
N GLY A 182 6.79 17.98 11.35
CA GLY A 182 7.83 18.02 12.35
C GLY A 182 7.51 17.05 13.49
N THR A 183 8.34 17.11 14.53
CA THR A 183 8.15 16.29 15.74
C THR A 183 6.96 16.71 16.61
N ASP A 184 6.33 17.84 16.29
CA ASP A 184 5.18 18.47 16.93
C ASP A 184 3.86 18.18 16.19
N VAL A 185 3.60 16.90 15.91
CA VAL A 185 2.39 16.48 15.19
C VAL A 185 1.15 16.65 16.07
N THR A 186 0.25 17.58 15.72
CA THR A 186 -1.01 17.76 16.46
C THR A 186 -2.09 16.76 16.03
N PRO A 187 -3.05 16.40 16.91
CA PRO A 187 -4.12 15.46 16.55
C PRO A 187 -5.00 15.98 15.40
N GLY A 188 -5.22 17.30 15.33
CA GLY A 188 -5.97 17.93 14.26
C GLY A 188 -5.35 17.73 12.88
N ASN A 189 -4.02 17.83 12.77
CA ASN A 189 -3.29 17.56 11.53
C ASN A 189 -3.49 16.10 11.08
N VAL A 190 -3.46 15.17 12.03
CA VAL A 190 -3.68 13.74 11.77
C VAL A 190 -5.11 13.49 11.27
N VAL A 191 -6.12 14.07 11.93
CA VAL A 191 -7.52 13.92 11.52
C VAL A 191 -7.72 14.38 10.08
N TRP A 192 -7.24 15.59 9.74
CA TRP A 192 -7.39 16.12 8.39
C TRP A 192 -6.67 15.26 7.35
N ALA A 193 -5.43 14.84 7.62
CA ALA A 193 -4.69 13.96 6.72
C ALA A 193 -5.41 12.62 6.50
N MET A 194 -5.93 11.99 7.56
CA MET A 194 -6.66 10.72 7.47
C MET A 194 -8.00 10.87 6.73
N VAL A 195 -8.74 11.95 6.96
CA VAL A 195 -10.02 12.20 6.26
C VAL A 195 -9.79 12.45 4.77
N ILE A 196 -8.81 13.28 4.40
CA ILE A 196 -8.49 13.56 2.99
C ILE A 196 -8.00 12.28 2.30
N GLN A 197 -7.13 11.51 2.96
CA GLN A 197 -6.65 10.22 2.45
C GLN A 197 -7.79 9.20 2.30
N GLY A 198 -8.69 9.13 3.28
CA GLY A 198 -9.88 8.28 3.21
C GLY A 198 -10.75 8.64 2.00
N PHE A 199 -11.00 9.93 1.80
CA PHE A 199 -11.77 10.45 0.66
C PHE A 199 -11.16 10.04 -0.68
N GLY A 200 -9.84 10.16 -0.83
CA GLY A 200 -9.12 9.76 -2.03
C GLY A 200 -9.12 8.25 -2.29
N SER A 201 -9.23 7.40 -1.26
CA SER A 201 -8.97 5.96 -1.41
C SER A 201 -10.02 5.18 -2.19
N GLY A 202 -11.28 5.62 -2.24
CA GLY A 202 -12.33 4.92 -2.99
C GLY A 202 -12.33 5.20 -4.50
N ILE A 203 -11.86 6.38 -4.91
CA ILE A 203 -12.05 6.92 -6.26
C ILE A 203 -11.22 6.16 -7.31
N PRO A 204 -9.91 5.92 -7.12
CA PRO A 204 -9.10 5.20 -8.09
C PRO A 204 -9.62 3.77 -8.30
N TYR A 205 -10.01 3.08 -7.23
CA TYR A 205 -10.48 1.69 -7.34
C TYR A 205 -11.68 1.57 -8.29
N VAL A 206 -12.66 2.47 -8.18
CA VAL A 206 -13.84 2.50 -9.05
C VAL A 206 -13.46 2.86 -10.48
N GLY A 207 -12.64 3.90 -10.68
CA GLY A 207 -12.19 4.31 -12.02
C GLY A 207 -11.36 3.23 -12.73
N ILE A 208 -10.43 2.59 -12.02
CA ILE A 208 -9.59 1.51 -12.55
C ILE A 208 -10.46 0.30 -12.90
N SER A 209 -11.40 -0.08 -12.02
CA SER A 209 -12.31 -1.20 -12.28
C SER A 209 -13.21 -0.94 -13.49
N ALA A 210 -13.76 0.28 -13.61
CA ALA A 210 -14.55 0.68 -14.76
C ALA A 210 -13.72 0.64 -16.06
N LEU A 211 -12.49 1.16 -16.03
CA LEU A 211 -11.58 1.14 -17.17
C LEU A 211 -11.23 -0.29 -17.60
N ALA A 212 -10.92 -1.16 -16.64
CA ALA A 212 -10.54 -2.56 -16.88
C ALA A 212 -11.67 -3.36 -17.55
N LEU A 213 -12.91 -3.19 -17.06
CA LEU A 213 -14.05 -4.00 -17.48
C LEU A 213 -14.76 -3.43 -18.71
N ALA A 214 -14.52 -2.17 -19.08
CA ALA A 214 -15.19 -1.51 -20.20
C ALA A 214 -14.96 -2.19 -21.56
N THR A 215 -13.76 -2.73 -21.79
CA THR A 215 -13.38 -3.36 -23.07
C THR A 215 -13.34 -4.89 -23.01
N LEU A 216 -13.47 -5.47 -21.82
CA LEU A 216 -13.48 -6.92 -21.63
C LEU A 216 -14.78 -7.59 -22.08
N PRO A 217 -14.70 -8.69 -22.86
CA PRO A 217 -15.84 -9.56 -23.15
C PRO A 217 -16.52 -10.04 -21.87
N ALA A 218 -17.86 -10.15 -21.89
CA ALA A 218 -18.66 -10.52 -20.72
C ALA A 218 -18.20 -11.84 -20.06
N GLU A 219 -17.75 -12.80 -20.88
CA GLU A 219 -17.25 -14.11 -20.44
C GLU A 219 -15.99 -14.02 -19.58
N LEU A 220 -15.15 -12.99 -19.79
CA LEU A 220 -13.87 -12.80 -19.11
C LEU A 220 -13.96 -11.84 -17.91
N ARG A 221 -15.07 -11.09 -17.76
CA ARG A 221 -15.20 -10.06 -16.71
C ARG A 221 -15.07 -10.61 -15.30
N VAL A 222 -15.63 -11.79 -15.01
CA VAL A 222 -15.54 -12.43 -13.68
C VAL A 222 -14.08 -12.69 -13.31
N GLN A 223 -13.33 -13.31 -14.22
CA GLN A 223 -11.90 -13.58 -14.03
C GLN A 223 -11.08 -12.28 -13.97
N GLY A 224 -11.45 -11.26 -14.76
CA GLY A 224 -10.84 -9.94 -14.73
C GLY A 224 -10.97 -9.26 -13.37
N VAL A 225 -12.15 -9.31 -12.75
CA VAL A 225 -12.36 -8.77 -11.38
C VAL A 225 -11.51 -9.51 -10.36
N SER A 226 -11.47 -10.85 -10.42
CA SER A 226 -10.63 -11.65 -9.52
C SER A 226 -9.15 -11.30 -9.66
N LEU A 227 -8.68 -11.10 -10.88
CA LEU A 227 -7.29 -10.74 -11.15
C LEU A 227 -6.96 -9.31 -10.69
N LEU A 228 -7.86 -8.34 -10.88
CA LEU A 228 -7.70 -6.99 -10.32
C LEU A 228 -7.54 -7.02 -8.80
N TYR A 229 -8.37 -7.80 -8.11
CA TYR A 229 -8.28 -7.96 -6.66
C TYR A 229 -6.97 -8.65 -6.23
N LEU A 230 -6.55 -9.67 -6.97
CA LEU A 230 -5.27 -10.34 -6.70
C LEU A 230 -4.09 -9.37 -6.84
N VAL A 231 -4.01 -8.64 -7.95
CA VAL A 231 -2.93 -7.70 -8.24
C VAL A 231 -2.96 -6.50 -7.29
N TYR A 232 -4.14 -6.05 -6.88
CA TYR A 232 -4.29 -5.06 -5.82
C TYR A 232 -3.63 -5.51 -4.51
N ASN A 233 -3.98 -6.70 -4.00
CA ASN A 233 -3.43 -7.20 -2.75
C ASN A 233 -1.93 -7.51 -2.85
N LEU A 234 -1.47 -7.96 -4.03
CA LEU A 234 -0.05 -8.11 -4.31
C LEU A 234 0.67 -6.76 -4.21
N GLY A 235 0.08 -5.71 -4.81
CA GLY A 235 0.56 -4.34 -4.69
C GLY A 235 0.67 -3.91 -3.23
N VAL A 236 -0.39 -4.09 -2.43
CA VAL A 236 -0.39 -3.75 -0.99
C VAL A 236 0.75 -4.43 -0.24
N ALA A 237 0.93 -5.74 -0.43
CA ALA A 237 1.95 -6.49 0.29
C ALA A 237 3.38 -6.14 -0.14
N ILE A 238 3.63 -6.04 -1.45
CA ILE A 238 4.95 -5.65 -1.98
C ILE A 238 5.28 -4.21 -1.55
N GLY A 239 4.31 -3.29 -1.69
CA GLY A 239 4.47 -1.90 -1.28
C GLY A 239 4.77 -1.77 0.22
N ALA A 240 4.06 -2.50 1.07
CA ALA A 240 4.32 -2.52 2.51
C ALA A 240 5.73 -3.06 2.82
N ALA A 241 6.13 -4.17 2.22
CA ALA A 241 7.44 -4.76 2.45
C ALA A 241 8.60 -3.84 2.00
N LEU A 242 8.47 -3.23 0.82
CA LEU A 242 9.45 -2.25 0.33
C LEU A 242 9.51 -1.02 1.24
N LEU A 243 8.36 -0.50 1.68
CA LEU A 243 8.34 0.64 2.58
C LEU A 243 9.00 0.33 3.93
N PHE A 244 8.70 -0.81 4.54
CA PHE A 244 9.32 -1.20 5.80
C PHE A 244 10.84 -1.34 5.67
N ASN A 245 11.30 -1.86 4.54
CA ASN A 245 12.73 -1.99 4.27
C ASN A 245 13.41 -0.63 4.18
N LEU A 246 12.85 0.27 3.37
CA LEU A 246 13.38 1.61 3.18
C LEU A 246 13.30 2.42 4.48
N LEU A 247 12.21 2.29 5.23
CA LEU A 247 12.05 2.93 6.54
C LEU A 247 13.14 2.46 7.51
N ALA A 248 13.45 1.16 7.56
CA ALA A 248 14.51 0.62 8.41
C ALA A 248 15.89 1.15 8.01
N GLN A 249 16.17 1.20 6.70
CA GLN A 249 17.42 1.75 6.17
C GLN A 249 17.55 3.25 6.46
N ASP A 250 16.51 4.04 6.19
CA ASP A 250 16.49 5.48 6.44
C ASP A 250 16.59 5.80 7.93
N LEU A 251 15.97 4.99 8.79
CA LEU A 251 16.07 5.12 10.24
C LEU A 251 17.52 4.94 10.71
N GLN A 252 18.18 3.88 10.24
CA GLN A 252 19.57 3.59 10.58
C GLN A 252 20.51 4.68 10.07
N ALA A 253 20.37 5.06 8.79
CA ALA A 253 21.18 6.11 8.18
C ALA A 253 20.99 7.47 8.88
N SER A 254 19.74 7.83 9.22
CA SER A 254 19.44 9.07 9.94
C SER A 254 20.05 9.05 11.35
N HIS A 255 19.98 7.91 12.04
CA HIS A 255 20.56 7.75 13.36
C HIS A 255 22.09 7.90 13.34
N GLU A 256 22.75 7.27 12.37
CA GLU A 256 24.20 7.39 12.17
C GLU A 256 24.61 8.84 11.88
N LEU A 257 23.94 9.50 10.93
CA LEU A 257 24.22 10.90 10.58
C LEU A 257 24.02 11.86 11.77
N LEU A 258 22.90 11.73 12.49
CA LEU A 258 22.63 12.56 13.66
C LEU A 258 23.62 12.29 14.79
N SER A 259 24.00 11.03 15.02
CA SER A 259 25.01 10.68 16.04
C SER A 259 26.38 11.32 15.76
N GLN A 260 26.77 11.42 14.49
CA GLN A 260 28.02 12.07 14.08
C GLN A 260 27.97 13.60 14.28
N LEU A 261 26.79 14.20 14.07
CA LEU A 261 26.58 15.64 14.27
C LEU A 261 26.57 16.02 15.76
N VAL A 262 26.23 15.07 16.64
CA VAL A 262 26.28 15.21 18.09
C VAL A 262 27.72 15.06 18.57
N SER A 263 28.48 16.12 18.39
CA SER A 263 29.86 16.23 18.84
C SER A 263 30.08 17.54 19.58
N PRO A 264 30.82 17.55 20.71
CA PRO A 264 31.26 18.78 21.36
C PRO A 264 32.09 19.69 20.45
N LEU A 265 32.63 19.15 19.35
CA LEU A 265 33.40 19.89 18.36
C LEU A 265 32.52 20.52 17.27
N ASN A 266 31.25 20.15 17.18
CA ASN A 266 30.31 20.74 16.23
C ASN A 266 29.75 22.06 16.80
N GLU A 267 30.10 23.16 16.15
CA GLU A 267 29.74 24.51 16.58
C GLU A 267 28.22 24.76 16.50
N VAL A 268 27.55 24.14 15.51
CA VAL A 268 26.08 24.20 15.36
C VAL A 268 25.39 23.51 16.55
N PHE A 269 25.86 22.32 16.91
CA PHE A 269 25.32 21.57 18.06
C PHE A 269 25.51 22.35 19.38
N ARG A 270 26.68 22.96 19.59
CA ARG A 270 26.96 23.78 20.79
C ARG A 270 26.05 25.00 20.92
N GLN A 271 25.65 25.60 19.80
CA GLN A 271 24.81 26.80 19.81
C GLN A 271 23.32 26.46 19.93
N SER A 272 22.88 25.33 19.38
CA SER A 272 21.47 24.93 19.35
C SER A 272 21.01 24.17 20.60
N VAL A 273 21.93 23.59 21.39
CA VAL A 273 21.59 22.74 22.53
C VAL A 273 21.83 23.47 23.86
N PRO A 274 20.90 23.39 24.84
CA PRO A 274 21.09 23.97 26.16
C PRO A 274 22.39 23.50 26.82
N LYS A 275 23.14 24.41 27.45
CA LYS A 275 24.42 24.13 28.14
C LYS A 275 24.37 22.97 29.14
N ARG A 276 23.21 22.61 29.67
CA ARG A 276 23.03 21.44 30.55
C ARG A 276 23.23 20.10 29.82
N LEU A 277 22.81 19.99 28.56
CA LEU A 277 22.92 18.77 27.75
C LEU A 277 24.28 18.64 27.04
N LEU A 278 25.14 19.66 27.18
CA LEU A 278 26.53 19.65 26.67
C LEU A 278 27.50 18.90 27.58
N ASP A 279 27.10 18.57 28.81
CA ASP A 279 27.91 17.75 29.72
C ASP A 279 27.70 16.26 29.42
N LEU A 280 28.49 15.77 28.45
CA LEU A 280 28.46 14.38 27.98
C LEU A 280 29.03 13.37 28.99
N ASN A 281 29.51 13.81 30.15
CA ASN A 281 30.00 12.91 31.19
C ASN A 281 28.88 12.39 32.10
N ASN A 282 27.68 12.99 32.03
CA ASN A 282 26.52 12.52 32.79
C ASN A 282 25.74 11.46 31.97
N PRO A 283 25.64 10.20 32.45
CA PRO A 283 24.91 9.15 31.75
C PRO A 283 23.43 9.49 31.49
N ASP A 284 22.78 10.27 32.36
CA ASP A 284 21.38 10.67 32.16
C ASP A 284 21.22 11.67 31.00
N HIS A 285 22.21 12.55 30.80
CA HIS A 285 22.21 13.50 29.68
C HIS A 285 22.51 12.78 28.35
N LEU A 286 23.40 11.79 28.37
CA LEU A 286 23.64 10.94 27.19
C LEU A 286 22.40 10.13 26.80
N ALA A 287 21.68 9.57 27.78
CA ALA A 287 20.46 8.82 27.53
C ALA A 287 19.35 9.69 26.92
N SER A 288 19.13 10.90 27.46
CA SER A 288 18.14 11.83 26.92
C SER A 288 18.50 12.33 25.51
N LEU A 289 19.79 12.57 25.23
CA LEU A 289 20.27 12.95 23.92
C LEU A 289 20.11 11.81 22.90
N SER A 290 20.47 10.58 23.28
CA SER A 290 20.26 9.38 22.45
C SER A 290 18.78 9.15 22.14
N ALA A 291 17.88 9.40 23.11
CA ALA A 291 16.44 9.31 22.89
C ALA A 291 15.94 10.36 21.89
N GLU A 292 16.43 11.60 21.96
CA GLU A 292 16.05 12.64 21.01
C GLU A 292 16.60 12.38 19.60
N ILE A 293 17.84 11.86 19.48
CA ILE A 293 18.38 11.40 18.19
C ILE A 293 17.47 10.33 17.59
N GLY A 294 17.06 9.33 18.39
CA GLY A 294 16.12 8.29 17.97
C GLY A 294 14.79 8.89 17.49
N ARG A 295 14.22 9.80 18.28
CA ARG A 295 12.96 10.49 17.96
C ARG A 295 13.02 11.26 16.63
N GLN A 296 14.11 11.98 16.38
CA GLN A 296 14.31 12.71 15.13
C GLN A 296 14.60 11.77 13.95
N SER A 297 15.35 10.69 14.16
CA SER A 297 15.62 9.69 13.13
C SER A 297 14.33 9.04 12.63
N ILE A 298 13.40 8.72 13.54
CA ILE A 298 12.07 8.18 13.20
C ILE A 298 11.29 9.19 12.34
N MET A 299 11.31 10.48 12.71
CA MET A 299 10.62 11.52 11.95
C MET A 299 11.22 11.72 10.55
N LEU A 300 12.55 11.69 10.41
CA LEU A 300 13.23 11.80 9.11
C LEU A 300 12.92 10.60 8.20
N ALA A 301 12.97 9.39 8.75
CA ALA A 301 12.62 8.17 8.03
C ALA A 301 11.14 8.19 7.61
N PHE A 302 10.25 8.67 8.48
CA PHE A 302 8.84 8.88 8.15
C PHE A 302 8.66 9.86 6.99
N ASN A 303 9.28 11.04 7.04
CA ASN A 303 9.16 12.04 5.98
C ASN A 303 9.65 11.50 4.64
N SER A 304 10.79 10.79 4.64
CA SER A 304 11.37 10.16 3.45
C SER A 304 10.45 9.08 2.87
N ALA A 305 9.87 8.24 3.73
CA ALA A 305 8.88 7.23 3.35
C ALA A 305 7.65 7.86 2.67
N PHE A 306 7.12 8.96 3.20
CA PHE A 306 5.98 9.65 2.59
C PHE A 306 6.33 10.34 1.27
N LEU A 307 7.50 10.97 1.15
CA LEU A 307 7.98 11.54 -0.12
C LEU A 307 8.14 10.49 -1.21
N LEU A 308 8.62 9.30 -0.87
CA LEU A 308 8.69 8.19 -1.82
C LEU A 308 7.29 7.82 -2.33
N THR A 309 6.31 7.73 -1.43
CA THR A 309 4.94 7.40 -1.84
C THR A 309 4.31 8.49 -2.73
N VAL A 310 4.66 9.76 -2.49
CA VAL A 310 4.30 10.87 -3.39
C VAL A 310 4.95 10.69 -4.76
N ALA A 311 6.25 10.39 -4.81
CA ALA A 311 6.96 10.17 -6.07
C ALA A 311 6.36 9.01 -6.88
N VAL A 312 6.03 7.89 -6.23
CA VAL A 312 5.36 6.73 -6.85
C VAL A 312 3.96 7.11 -7.36
N GLY A 313 3.17 7.85 -6.56
CA GLY A 313 1.85 8.32 -6.96
C GLY A 313 1.90 9.25 -8.17
N VAL A 314 2.86 10.19 -8.19
CA VAL A 314 3.08 11.11 -9.33
C VAL A 314 3.56 10.35 -10.57
N ALA A 315 4.48 9.39 -10.41
CA ALA A 315 4.94 8.53 -11.50
C ALA A 315 3.83 7.67 -12.11
N ALA A 316 2.73 7.44 -11.38
CA ALA A 316 1.57 6.72 -11.89
C ALA A 316 0.64 7.58 -12.77
N LEU A 317 0.67 8.91 -12.63
CA LEU A 317 -0.23 9.81 -13.38
C LEU A 317 -0.06 9.71 -14.90
N PRO A 318 1.16 9.64 -15.48
CA PRO A 318 1.35 9.46 -16.91
C PRO A 318 0.76 8.15 -17.46
N LEU A 319 0.68 7.08 -16.66
CA LEU A 319 0.09 5.81 -17.08
C LEU A 319 -1.40 5.96 -17.45
N ILE A 320 -2.09 6.92 -16.83
CA ILE A 320 -3.50 7.23 -17.12
C ILE A 320 -3.67 7.71 -18.57
N LEU A 321 -2.70 8.45 -19.10
CA LEU A 321 -2.72 8.95 -20.48
C LEU A 321 -2.59 7.84 -21.53
N LEU A 322 -2.02 6.69 -21.16
CA LEU A 322 -1.83 5.55 -22.05
C LEU A 322 -3.10 4.71 -22.24
N ALA A 323 -4.07 4.83 -21.32
CA ALA A 323 -5.37 4.17 -21.40
C ALA A 323 -6.11 4.63 -22.65
N ARG A 324 -7.01 3.83 -23.24
CA ARG A 324 -7.86 4.22 -24.38
C ARG A 324 -9.34 4.21 -23.96
N VAL A 325 -9.97 5.39 -23.95
CA VAL A 325 -11.42 5.49 -23.75
C VAL A 325 -12.08 5.35 -25.11
N ARG A 326 -12.87 4.30 -25.28
CA ARG A 326 -13.80 4.21 -26.40
C ARG A 326 -14.92 5.21 -26.09
N ARG A 327 -14.91 6.39 -26.73
CA ARG A 327 -16.05 7.30 -26.70
C ARG A 327 -17.28 6.52 -27.18
N GLY A 328 -18.18 6.19 -26.25
CA GLY A 328 -19.50 5.70 -26.60
C GLY A 328 -20.21 6.76 -27.43
N ARG A 329 -20.78 6.34 -28.56
CA ARG A 329 -21.81 7.09 -29.28
C ARG A 329 -23.07 7.17 -28.44
#